data_AF-A0A377YU72-F1
#
_entry.id   AF-A0A377YU72-F1
#
_cell.length_a   1.000
_cell.length_b   1.000
_cell.length_c   1.000
_cell.angle_alpha   90.00
_cell.angle_beta   90.00
_cell.angle_gamma   90.00
#
_symmetry.space_group_name_H-M   'P 1'
#
loop_
_entity.id
_entity.type
_entity.pdbx_description
1 polymer ?
#
loop_
_entity_poly.entity_id
_entity_poly.type
_entity_poly.pdbx_seq_one_letter_code
_entity_poly.pdbx_strand_id
1 'polypeptide(L)' 'MAESFFSSLKKERIRKRIYKARDLARADIFDYIEVFYNRARRHSLLGGVSPEAFEQASS' A
#
# COMPACT_ATOMS: atom_id res chain seq x y z
N MET A 1 -10.67 4.74 -3.85
CA MET A 1 -9.55 4.19 -3.04
C MET A 1 -8.77 3.10 -3.79
N ALA A 2 -9.44 2.06 -4.32
CA ALA A 2 -8.76 0.97 -5.03
C ALA A 2 -7.88 1.42 -6.22
N GLU A 3 -8.33 2.38 -7.04
CA GLU A 3 -7.55 2.85 -8.20
C GLU A 3 -6.23 3.55 -7.79
N SER A 4 -6.26 4.38 -6.74
CA SER A 4 -5.08 5.02 -6.18
C SER A 4 -4.09 3.99 -5.60
N PHE A 5 -4.62 2.97 -4.92
CA PHE A 5 -3.84 1.84 -4.41
C PHE A 5 -3.10 1.11 -5.53
N PHE A 6 -3.82 0.63 -6.56
CA PHE A 6 -3.20 -0.16 -7.62
C PHE A 6 -2.20 0.65 -8.47
N SER A 7 -2.48 1.94 -8.70
CA SER A 7 -1.53 2.84 -9.36
C SER A 7 -0.22 2.95 -8.57
N SER A 8 -0.33 3.16 -7.27
CA SER A 8 0.80 3.29 -6.33
C SER A 8 1.60 1.99 -6.22
N LEU A 9 0.92 0.86 -5.98
CA LEU A 9 1.54 -0.47 -5.92
C LEU A 9 2.36 -0.77 -7.18
N LYS A 10 1.78 -0.52 -8.37
CA LYS A 10 2.48 -0.72 -9.64
C LYS A 10 3.71 0.17 -9.74
N LYS A 11 3.59 1.45 -9.36
CA LYS A 11 4.68 2.43 -9.46
C LYS A 11 5.83 2.17 -8.48
N GLU A 12 5.52 1.88 -7.23
CA GLU A 12 6.49 1.81 -6.13
C GLU A 12 7.09 0.42 -5.94
N ARG A 13 6.35 -0.66 -6.25
CA ARG A 13 6.80 -2.04 -6.00
C ARG A 13 6.99 -2.89 -7.25
N ILE A 14 6.21 -2.68 -8.32
CA ILE A 14 6.21 -3.58 -9.48
C ILE A 14 7.08 -3.06 -10.64
N ARG A 15 7.03 -1.75 -10.95
CA ARG A 15 7.63 -1.18 -12.18
C ARG A 15 9.13 -1.41 -12.34
N LYS A 16 9.89 -1.57 -11.25
CA LYS A 16 11.35 -1.76 -11.28
C LYS A 16 11.79 -3.10 -10.68
N ARG A 17 10.87 -4.06 -10.53
CA ARG A 17 11.15 -5.33 -9.85
C ARG A 17 10.69 -6.52 -10.66
N ILE A 18 11.59 -7.47 -10.88
CA ILE A 18 11.28 -8.78 -11.44
C ILE A 18 11.35 -9.80 -10.32
N TYR A 19 10.24 -10.48 -10.06
CA TYR A 19 10.18 -11.53 -9.04
C TYR A 19 10.51 -12.87 -9.68
N LYS A 20 11.44 -13.61 -9.05
CA LYS A 20 11.83 -14.95 -9.50
C LYS A 20 10.74 -16.00 -9.26
N ALA A 21 9.90 -15.79 -8.24
CA ALA A 21 8.82 -16.69 -7.85
C ALA A 21 7.60 -15.89 -7.40
N ARG A 22 6.41 -16.48 -7.56
CA ARG A 22 5.13 -15.86 -7.15
C ARG A 22 5.06 -15.62 -5.65
N ASP A 23 5.62 -16.51 -4.84
CA ASP A 23 5.56 -16.38 -3.38
C ASP A 23 6.40 -15.22 -2.86
N LEU A 24 7.52 -14.92 -3.52
CA LEU A 24 8.31 -13.71 -3.23
C LEU A 24 7.54 -12.44 -3.57
N ALA A 25 6.80 -12.43 -4.69
CA ALA A 25 5.95 -11.30 -5.03
C ALA A 25 4.82 -11.11 -4.02
N ARG A 26 4.20 -12.21 -3.56
CA ARG A 26 3.14 -12.16 -2.55
C ARG A 26 3.65 -11.61 -1.22
N ALA A 27 4.78 -12.12 -0.73
CA ALA A 27 5.37 -11.67 0.52
C ALA A 27 5.72 -10.17 0.47
N ASP A 28 6.31 -9.70 -0.64
CA ASP A 28 6.67 -8.29 -0.79
C ASP A 28 5.44 -7.37 -0.90
N ILE A 29 4.41 -7.80 -1.63
CA ILE A 29 3.15 -7.06 -1.73
C ILE A 29 2.46 -7.00 -0.37
N PHE A 30 2.45 -8.11 0.38
CA PHE A 30 1.86 -8.17 1.72
C PHE A 30 2.58 -7.23 2.69
N ASP A 31 3.90 -7.29 2.75
CA ASP A 31 4.73 -6.36 3.55
C ASP A 31 4.45 -4.90 3.17
N TYR A 32 4.39 -4.60 1.87
CA TYR A 32 4.07 -3.26 1.40
C TYR A 32 2.68 -2.79 1.87
N ILE A 33 1.67 -3.65 1.84
CA ILE A 33 0.31 -3.31 2.26
C ILE A 33 0.28 -3.05 3.77
N GLU A 34 0.76 -4.00 4.57
CA GLU A 34 0.60 -3.98 6.02
C GLU A 34 1.54 -2.99 6.71
N VAL A 35 2.80 -2.94 6.28
CA VAL A 35 3.83 -2.16 6.98
C VAL A 35 3.86 -0.71 6.48
N PHE A 36 3.59 -0.48 5.20
CA PHE A 36 3.71 0.85 4.61
C PHE A 36 2.38 1.46 4.21
N TYR A 37 1.58 0.79 3.38
CA TYR A 37 0.38 1.38 2.80
C TYR A 37 -0.67 1.70 3.86
N ASN A 38 -1.04 0.74 4.70
CA ASN A 38 -2.07 0.91 5.72
C ASN A 38 -1.60 1.82 6.87
N ARG A 39 -0.36 1.62 7.33
CA ARG A 39 0.16 2.30 8.54
C ARG A 39 0.70 3.69 8.30
N ALA A 40 1.48 3.89 7.23
CA ALA A 40 2.31 5.09 7.07
C ALA A 40 1.89 5.98 5.89
N ARG A 41 1.17 5.44 4.91
CA ARG A 41 0.95 6.15 3.66
C ARG A 41 -0.12 7.22 3.79
N ARG A 42 0.29 8.48 3.69
CA ARG A 42 -0.62 9.62 3.72
C ARG A 42 -1.48 9.66 2.47
N HIS A 43 -2.78 9.82 2.65
CA HIS A 43 -3.72 9.95 1.55
C HIS A 43 -4.39 11.32 1.62
N SER A 44 -4.23 12.16 0.60
CA SER A 44 -4.82 13.53 0.61
C SER A 44 -6.34 13.50 0.74
N LEU A 45 -6.99 12.47 0.19
CA LEU A 45 -8.43 12.25 0.34
C LEU A 45 -8.86 11.87 1.77
N LEU A 46 -7.95 11.35 2.59
CA LEU A 46 -8.18 11.06 4.01
C LEU A 46 -7.70 12.22 4.91
N GLY A 47 -7.58 13.44 4.39
CA GLY A 47 -7.06 14.57 5.17
C GLY A 47 -5.55 14.46 5.48
N GLY A 48 -4.81 13.64 4.73
CA GLY A 48 -3.36 13.48 4.89
C GLY A 48 -2.96 12.48 5.98
N VAL A 49 -3.90 11.75 6.57
CA VAL A 49 -3.59 10.62 7.47
C VAL A 49 -3.46 9.30 6.70
N SER A 50 -2.96 8.27 7.39
CA SER A 50 -2.89 6.92 6.84
C SER A 50 -4.27 6.23 6.86
N PRO A 51 -4.49 5.21 6.02
CA PRO A 51 -5.73 4.42 6.03
C PRO A 51 -6.07 3.88 7.42
N GLU A 52 -5.10 3.29 8.12
CA GLU A 52 -5.30 2.75 9.47
C GLU A 52 -5.69 3.84 10.47
N ALA A 53 -5.00 4.99 10.44
CA ALA A 53 -5.33 6.11 11.33
C ALA A 53 -6.72 6.70 11.05
N PHE A 54 -7.13 6.72 9.78
CA PHE A 54 -8.47 7.15 9.39
C PHE A 54 -9.53 6.18 9.92
N GLU A 55 -9.32 4.87 9.76
CA GLU A 55 -10.23 3.84 10.27
C GLU A 55 -10.35 3.91 11.80
N GLN A 56 -9.22 4.04 12.53
CA GLN A 56 -9.20 4.20 13.99
C GLN A 56 -9.93 5.45 14.48
N ALA A 57 -9.84 6.57 13.76
CA ALA A 57 -10.52 7.82 14.13
C ALA A 57 -12.03 7.80 13.82
N SER A 58 -12.48 6.87 12.97
CA SER A 58 -13.87 6.70 12.56
C SER A 58 -14.65 5.65 13.37
N SER A 59 -13.98 5.00 14.32
CA SER A 59 -14.54 3.96 15.20
C SER A 59 -14.77 4.46 16.62
#